data_AF-A0A355DR17-F1
#
_entry.id   AF-A0A355DR17-F1
#
_cell.length_a   1.000
_cell.length_b   1.000
_cell.length_c   1.000
_cell.angle_alpha   90.00
_cell.angle_beta   90.00
_cell.angle_gamma   90.00
#
_symmetry.space_group_name_H-M   'P 1'
#
loop_
_entity.id
_entity.type
_entity.pdbx_description
1 polymer ?
#
loop_
_entity_poly.entity_id
_entity_poly.type
_entity_poly.pdbx_seq_one_letter_code
_entity_poly.pdbx_strand_id
1 'polypeptide(L)' 'MAQLIQANELTLSEVEDQFNLRQILDNPNFFREWQDDLPELSESEKQALDRVKTEFLYLNKFPMLE' A
#
# COMPACT_ATOMS: atom_id res chain seq x y z
N MET A 1 -8.30 11.42 -26.51
CA MET A 1 -7.56 10.23 -26.98
C MET A 1 -6.76 9.72 -25.79
N ALA A 2 -7.02 8.50 -25.33
CA ALA A 2 -6.32 7.95 -24.17
C ALA A 2 -4.91 7.52 -24.59
N GLN A 3 -3.90 8.00 -23.88
CA GLN A 3 -2.50 7.64 -24.11
C GLN A 3 -2.20 6.36 -23.31
N LEU A 4 -1.83 5.29 -24.00
CA LEU A 4 -1.43 4.04 -23.38
C LEU A 4 0.05 4.13 -23.00
N ILE A 5 0.34 4.06 -21.71
CA ILE A 5 1.70 4.09 -21.18
C ILE A 5 2.04 2.67 -20.72
N GLN A 6 3.23 2.18 -21.07
CA GLN A 6 3.69 0.84 -20.67
C GLN A 6 3.93 0.81 -19.15
N ALA A 7 3.30 -0.12 -18.44
CA ALA A 7 3.45 -0.25 -16.99
C ALA A 7 4.89 -0.54 -16.53
N ASN A 8 5.74 -1.05 -17.44
CA ASN A 8 7.16 -1.32 -17.16
C ASN A 8 8.04 -0.05 -17.19
N GLU A 9 7.55 1.04 -17.78
CA GLU A 9 8.25 2.34 -17.85
C GLU A 9 7.70 3.35 -16.84
N LEU A 10 6.51 3.08 -16.27
CA LEU A 10 5.88 3.92 -15.26
C LEU A 10 6.41 3.58 -13.86
N THR A 11 7.05 4.57 -13.24
CA THR A 11 7.37 4.49 -11.81
C THR A 11 6.15 4.92 -11.00
N LEU A 12 5.93 4.32 -9.82
CA LEU A 12 4.82 4.69 -8.92
C LEU A 12 4.74 6.21 -8.69
N SER A 13 5.90 6.86 -8.51
CA SER A 13 6.03 8.31 -8.35
C SER A 13 5.51 9.13 -9.53
N GLU A 14 5.70 8.66 -10.77
CA GLU A 14 5.20 9.35 -11.96
C GLU A 14 3.69 9.21 -12.11
N VAL A 15 3.13 8.06 -11.69
CA VAL A 15 1.68 7.86 -11.63
C VAL A 15 1.10 8.76 -10.53
N GLU A 16 1.76 8.84 -9.37
CA GLU A 16 1.32 9.69 -8.26
C GLU A 16 1.31 11.17 -8.64
N ASP A 17 2.33 11.67 -9.35
CA ASP A 17 2.42 13.06 -9.79
C ASP A 17 1.40 13.37 -10.91
N GLN A 18 1.33 12.55 -11.96
CA GLN A 18 0.42 12.80 -13.09
C GLN A 18 -1.05 12.68 -12.70
N PHE A 19 -1.39 11.72 -11.86
CA PHE A 19 -2.78 11.42 -11.50
C PHE A 19 -3.17 11.94 -10.11
N ASN A 20 -2.26 12.67 -9.43
CA ASN A 20 -2.46 13.17 -8.06
C ASN A 20 -2.91 12.06 -7.11
N LEU A 21 -2.34 10.86 -7.26
CA LEU A 21 -2.66 9.74 -6.40
C LEU A 21 -2.03 9.95 -5.04
N ARG A 22 -2.76 9.58 -4.01
CA ARG A 22 -2.27 9.58 -2.63
C ARG A 22 -2.30 8.16 -2.13
N GLN A 23 -1.18 7.73 -1.55
CA GLN A 23 -1.11 6.48 -0.84
C GLN A 23 -2.08 6.50 0.35
N ILE A 24 -3.12 5.67 0.30
CA ILE A 24 -4.10 5.57 1.38
C ILE A 24 -3.65 4.45 2.32
N LEU A 25 -2.87 4.83 3.33
CA LEU A 25 -2.34 3.89 4.32
C LEU A 25 -3.35 3.61 5.44
N ASP A 26 -4.20 4.56 5.79
CA ASP A 26 -5.10 4.48 6.94
C ASP A 26 -6.51 3.96 6.63
N ASN A 27 -6.78 3.52 5.40
CA ASN A 27 -8.11 3.02 5.08
C ASN A 27 -8.22 1.53 5.44
N PRO A 28 -8.98 1.15 6.48
CA PRO A 28 -9.21 -0.26 6.81
C PRO A 28 -9.91 -1.00 5.67
N ASN A 29 -10.62 -0.28 4.79
CA ASN A 29 -11.30 -0.84 3.62
C ASN A 29 -10.38 -0.98 2.39
N PHE A 30 -9.08 -0.71 2.52
CA PHE A 30 -8.12 -0.88 1.42
C PHE A 30 -8.00 -2.36 1.06
N PHE A 31 -8.26 -2.73 -0.21
CA PHE A 31 -8.42 -4.11 -0.66
C PHE A 31 -9.50 -4.90 0.10
N ARG A 32 -10.72 -4.34 0.19
CA ARG A 32 -11.87 -5.08 0.72
C ARG A 32 -12.05 -6.44 0.06
N GLU A 33 -11.79 -6.56 -1.24
CA GLU A 33 -11.84 -7.84 -1.98
C GLU A 33 -10.92 -8.93 -1.41
N TRP A 34 -9.87 -8.56 -0.68
CA TRP A 34 -8.95 -9.50 -0.02
C TRP A 34 -9.25 -9.65 1.48
N GLN A 35 -10.11 -8.80 2.04
CA GLN A 35 -10.55 -8.82 3.42
C GLN A 35 -11.94 -9.42 3.61
N ASP A 36 -12.78 -9.38 2.57
CA ASP A 36 -14.05 -10.10 2.49
C ASP A 36 -13.73 -11.61 2.52
N ASP A 37 -14.35 -12.34 3.44
CA ASP A 37 -14.11 -13.78 3.73
C ASP A 37 -12.88 -14.12 4.60
N LEU A 38 -12.15 -13.14 5.15
CA LEU A 38 -11.12 -13.44 6.15
C LEU A 38 -11.75 -13.76 7.52
N PRO A 39 -11.19 -14.72 8.27
CA PRO A 39 -11.60 -14.98 9.65
C PRO A 39 -11.35 -13.74 10.52
N GLU A 40 -12.21 -13.53 11.52
CA GLU A 40 -12.07 -12.41 12.45
C GLU A 40 -10.76 -12.54 13.23
N LEU A 41 -9.80 -11.66 12.92
CA LEU A 41 -8.51 -11.61 13.61
C LEU A 41 -8.70 -11.22 15.07
N SER A 42 -8.07 -11.96 15.98
CA SER A 42 -8.02 -11.60 17.40
C SER A 42 -7.26 -10.28 17.61
N GLU A 43 -7.54 -9.57 18.72
CA GLU A 43 -6.89 -8.28 19.02
C GLU A 43 -5.35 -8.36 18.98
N SER A 44 -4.79 -9.48 19.45
CA SER A 44 -3.35 -9.74 19.41
C SER A 44 -2.79 -9.86 17.98
N GLU A 45 -3.54 -10.47 17.07
CA GLU A 45 -3.15 -10.61 15.66
C GLU A 45 -3.25 -9.27 14.94
N LYS A 46 -4.29 -8.48 15.23
CA LYS A 46 -4.42 -7.10 14.73
C LYS A 46 -3.23 -6.24 15.16
N GLN A 47 -2.82 -6.32 16.43
CA GLN A 47 -1.63 -5.60 16.91
C GLN A 47 -0.33 -6.08 16.25
N ALA A 48 -0.19 -7.37 15.99
CA ALA A 48 0.98 -7.91 15.29
C ALA A 48 1.05 -7.40 13.85
N LEU A 49 -0.07 -7.42 13.12
CA LEU A 49 -0.18 -6.90 11.75
C LEU A 49 0.06 -5.39 11.68
N ASP A 50 -0.45 -4.63 12.65
CA ASP A 50 -0.23 -3.19 12.74
C ASP A 50 1.26 -2.83 12.92
N ARG A 51 1.97 -3.60 13.76
CA ARG A 51 3.43 -3.47 13.91
C ARG A 51 4.16 -3.78 12.61
N VAL A 52 3.86 -4.92 11.97
CA VAL A 52 4.51 -5.32 10.71
C VAL A 52 4.24 -4.30 9.61
N LYS A 53 3.02 -3.79 9.51
CA LYS A 53 2.65 -2.72 8.59
C LYS A 53 3.48 -1.46 8.84
N THR A 54 3.59 -1.05 10.10
CA THR A 54 4.39 0.12 10.49
C THR A 54 5.86 -0.07 10.13
N GLU A 55 6.45 -1.23 10.43
CA GLU A 55 7.84 -1.53 10.09
C GLU A 55 8.07 -1.60 8.58
N PHE A 56 7.15 -2.22 7.83
CA PHE A 56 7.22 -2.28 6.38
C PHE A 56 7.15 -0.87 5.76
N LEU A 57 6.23 -0.03 6.22
CA LEU A 57 6.12 1.36 5.75
C LEU A 57 7.36 2.18 6.12
N TYR A 58 7.93 1.93 7.29
CA TYR A 58 9.17 2.56 7.71
C TYR A 58 10.33 2.16 6.79
N LEU A 59 10.51 0.88 6.50
CA LEU A 59 11.53 0.37 5.58
C LEU A 59 11.29 0.79 4.12
N ASN A 60 10.04 0.89 3.70
CA ASN A 60 9.69 1.37 2.37
C ASN A 60 10.01 2.87 2.20
N LYS A 61 9.76 3.66 3.25
CA LYS A 61 10.03 5.11 3.26
C LYS A 61 11.51 5.43 3.47
N PHE A 62 12.20 4.61 4.25
CA PHE A 62 13.64 4.67 4.46
C PHE A 62 14.23 3.36 3.96
N PRO A 63 14.34 3.15 2.62
CA PRO A 63 15.15 2.06 2.13
C PRO A 63 16.53 2.29 2.75
N MET A 64 16.99 1.33 3.56
CA MET A 64 18.31 1.43 4.18
C MET A 64 19.28 1.76 3.04
N LEU A 65 19.90 2.94 3.11
CA LEU A 65 20.96 3.30 2.19
C LEU A 65 22.03 2.21 2.33
N GLU A 66 22.15 1.36 1.31
CA GLU A 66 23.30 0.47 1.15
C GLU A 66 24.61 1.28 1.06
#